data_AF-A0A819ZUE1-F1
#
_entry.id   AF-A0A819ZUE1-F1
#
_cell.length_a   1.000
_cell.length_b   1.000
_cell.length_c   1.000
_cell.angle_alpha   90.00
_cell.angle_beta   90.00
_cell.angle_gamma   90.00
#
_symmetry.space_group_name_H-M   'P 1'
#
loop_
_entity.id
_entity.type
_entity.pdbx_description
1 polymer ?
#
loop_
_entity_poly.entity_id
_entity_poly.type
_entity_poly.pdbx_seq_one_letter_code
_entity_poly.pdbx_strand_id
1 'polypeptide(L)'
;MDTVNKIKNKSQEYNKNKSSGHTRFVSTFEINDFVIDVSGLSNEHQAAFDIQIAISAYCRVVEKRIVDQVSQLCYYWFITQCALVLDSKLNSAFTSANLLELMREPFDQQQKRENLKKSINAMEKALVMGQNA
;
A
#
# COMPACT_ATOMS: atom_id res chain seq x y z
N MET A 1 32.46 27.38 -32.94
CA MET A 1 33.41 27.11 -31.84
C MET A 1 33.19 28.13 -30.70
N ASP A 2 31.93 28.49 -30.41
CA ASP A 2 31.60 29.79 -29.79
C ASP A 2 30.81 29.70 -28.49
N THR A 3 30.30 28.53 -28.15
CA THR A 3 29.51 28.29 -26.92
C THR A 3 30.39 27.98 -25.72
N VAL A 4 31.51 27.27 -25.91
CA VAL A 4 32.42 26.88 -24.83
C VAL A 4 33.19 28.10 -24.28
N ASN A 5 33.55 29.06 -25.14
CA ASN A 5 34.21 30.29 -24.72
C ASN A 5 33.27 31.25 -23.96
N LYS A 6 31.96 31.24 -24.27
CA LYS A 6 30.96 32.02 -23.52
C LYS A 6 30.76 31.48 -22.09
N ILE A 7 30.85 30.17 -21.89
CA ILE A 7 30.70 29.55 -20.56
C ILE A 7 31.94 29.82 -19.70
N LYS A 8 33.15 29.77 -20.28
CA LYS A 8 34.39 30.10 -19.54
C LYS A 8 34.46 31.56 -19.09
N ASN A 9 34.03 32.50 -19.94
CA ASN A 9 34.05 33.92 -19.59
C ASN A 9 33.03 34.27 -18.48
N LYS A 10 31.84 33.66 -18.50
CA LYS A 10 30.85 33.82 -17.41
C LYS A 10 31.33 33.23 -16.07
N SER A 11 32.08 32.12 -16.11
CA SER A 11 32.62 31.49 -14.90
C SER A 11 33.78 32.30 -14.30
N GLN A 12 34.56 33.01 -15.13
CA GLN A 12 35.61 33.91 -14.67
C GLN A 12 35.08 35.23 -14.10
N GLU A 13 33.98 35.79 -14.64
CA GLU A 13 33.28 36.94 -14.02
C GLU A 13 32.69 36.60 -12.65
N TYR A 14 32.14 35.38 -12.49
CA TYR A 14 31.57 34.92 -11.20
C TYR A 14 32.63 34.74 -10.11
N ASN A 15 33.85 34.34 -10.47
CA ASN A 15 34.94 34.15 -9.50
C ASN A 15 35.68 35.45 -9.14
N LYS A 16 35.65 36.48 -10.00
CA LYS A 16 36.27 37.79 -9.69
C LYS A 16 35.48 38.59 -8.64
N ASN A 17 34.17 38.38 -8.55
CA ASN A 17 33.31 39.04 -7.56
C ASN A 17 33.29 38.35 -6.18
N LYS A 18 34.04 37.25 -6.00
CA LYS A 18 34.14 36.52 -4.73
C LYS A 18 35.33 36.92 -3.86
N SER A 19 36.10 37.94 -4.28
CA SER A 19 37.36 38.35 -3.63
C SER A 19 37.25 39.55 -2.68
N SER A 20 36.05 39.97 -2.25
CA SER A 20 35.98 40.88 -1.10
C SER A 20 34.79 40.59 -0.21
N GLY A 21 35.10 40.09 0.99
CA GLY A 21 34.35 40.42 2.20
C GLY A 21 33.00 39.73 2.38
N HIS A 22 33.01 38.82 3.36
CA HIS A 22 31.87 38.32 4.13
C HIS A 22 30.98 37.21 3.54
N THR A 23 30.96 36.12 4.30
CA THR A 23 30.05 34.98 4.29
C THR A 23 28.59 35.41 4.12
N ARG A 24 28.08 35.35 2.89
CA ARG A 24 26.65 35.39 2.60
C ARG A 24 26.07 33.98 2.70
N PHE A 25 25.26 33.77 3.73
CA PHE A 25 24.29 32.68 3.80
C PHE A 25 23.47 32.64 2.49
N VAL A 26 23.35 31.46 1.89
CA VAL A 26 22.58 31.27 0.66
C VAL A 26 21.09 31.29 1.03
N SER A 27 20.38 32.31 0.56
CA SER A 27 19.00 32.69 0.90
C SER A 27 17.99 32.25 -0.16
N THR A 28 18.07 30.99 -0.59
CA THR A 28 17.16 30.41 -1.57
C THR A 28 16.73 29.02 -1.12
N PHE A 29 15.42 28.81 -1.01
CA PHE A 29 14.81 27.52 -0.71
C PHE A 29 13.75 27.21 -1.76
N GLU A 30 13.63 25.93 -2.11
CA GLU A 30 12.70 25.42 -3.12
C GLU A 30 11.53 24.73 -2.42
N ILE A 31 10.31 25.24 -2.62
CA ILE A 31 9.07 24.60 -2.14
C ILE A 31 8.17 24.40 -3.35
N ASN A 32 7.88 23.14 -3.69
CA ASN A 32 7.01 22.73 -4.81
C ASN A 32 7.32 23.50 -6.13
N ASP A 33 8.57 23.44 -6.60
CA ASP A 33 9.06 24.07 -7.84
C ASP A 33 9.04 25.62 -7.88
N PHE A 34 8.79 26.28 -6.74
CA PHE A 34 8.97 27.73 -6.60
C PHE A 34 10.27 28.05 -5.86
N VAL A 35 11.15 28.82 -6.51
CA VAL A 35 12.36 29.41 -5.91
C VAL A 35 11.97 30.74 -5.28
N ILE A 36 12.02 30.82 -3.95
CA ILE A 36 11.73 32.05 -3.21
C ILE A 36 13.06 32.67 -2.78
N ASP A 37 13.34 33.89 -3.27
CA ASP A 37 14.47 34.70 -2.82
C ASP A 37 14.09 35.44 -1.55
N VAL A 38 14.76 35.09 -0.45
CA VAL A 38 14.45 35.59 0.90
C VAL A 38 15.38 36.75 1.31
N SER A 39 16.25 37.21 0.41
CA SER A 39 17.34 38.15 0.71
C SER A 39 16.94 39.59 1.05
N GLY A 40 15.64 39.91 1.05
CA GLY A 40 15.11 41.26 1.32
C GLY A 40 13.90 41.32 2.25
N LEU A 41 13.56 40.23 2.94
CA LEU A 41 12.38 40.19 3.82
C LEU A 41 12.71 40.71 5.22
N SER A 42 11.76 41.44 5.84
CA SER A 42 11.88 41.88 7.23
C SER A 42 11.97 40.67 8.17
N ASN A 43 12.56 40.86 9.36
CA ASN A 43 12.68 39.78 10.35
C ASN A 43 11.33 39.11 10.68
N GLU A 44 10.24 39.87 10.62
CA GLU A 44 8.87 39.37 10.83
C GLU A 44 8.41 38.45 9.70
N HIS A 45 8.76 38.76 8.46
CA HIS A 45 8.45 37.92 7.31
C HIS A 45 9.27 36.62 7.29
N GLN A 46 10.54 36.67 7.71
CA GLN A 46 11.36 35.48 7.88
C GLN A 46 10.77 34.56 8.97
N ALA A 47 10.40 35.11 10.11
CA ALA A 47 9.78 34.35 11.20
C ALA A 47 8.44 33.72 10.78
N ALA A 48 7.62 34.45 10.03
CA ALA A 48 6.37 33.91 9.48
C ALA A 48 6.62 32.74 8.51
N PHE A 49 7.67 32.82 7.69
CA PHE A 49 8.05 31.75 6.77
C PHE A 49 8.57 30.50 7.50
N ASP A 50 9.39 30.68 8.54
CA ASP A 50 9.88 29.57 9.36
C ASP A 50 8.72 28.86 10.07
N ILE A 51 7.73 29.62 10.56
CA ILE A 51 6.48 29.07 11.14
C ILE A 51 5.70 28.29 10.08
N GLN A 52 5.59 28.80 8.86
CA GLN A 52 4.88 28.12 7.77
C GLN A 52 5.54 26.80 7.38
N ILE A 53 6.88 26.75 7.36
CA ILE A 53 7.65 25.52 7.15
C ILE A 53 7.38 24.53 8.28
N ALA A 54 7.44 24.98 9.54
CA ALA A 54 7.20 24.13 10.70
C ALA A 54 5.79 23.54 10.71
N ILE A 55 4.77 24.35 10.41
CA ILE A 55 3.38 23.88 10.27
C ILE A 55 3.26 22.88 9.13
N SER A 56 3.85 23.17 7.97
CA SER A 56 3.80 22.24 6.81
C SER A 56 4.47 20.90 7.12
N ALA A 57 5.60 20.92 7.83
CA ALA A 57 6.28 19.70 8.27
C ALA A 57 5.41 18.90 9.25
N TYR A 58 4.79 19.57 10.21
CA TYR A 58 3.86 18.95 11.15
C TYR A 58 2.66 18.30 10.44
N CYS A 59 2.02 19.01 9.52
CA CYS A 59 0.89 18.49 8.75
C CYS A 59 1.27 17.20 8.00
N ARG A 60 2.44 17.16 7.35
CA ARG A 60 2.92 15.94 6.65
C ARG A 60 3.13 14.75 7.59
N VAL A 61 3.57 14.98 8.83
CA VAL A 61 3.72 13.92 9.83
C VAL A 61 2.35 13.40 10.28
N VAL A 62 1.41 14.31 10.51
CA VAL A 62 0.04 13.95 10.92
C VAL A 62 -0.68 13.19 9.80
N GLU A 63 -0.56 13.63 8.56
CA GLU A 63 -1.14 12.94 7.39
C GLU A 63 -0.67 11.49 7.30
N LYS A 64 0.65 11.24 7.41
CA LYS A 64 1.20 9.88 7.43
C LYS A 64 0.59 9.03 8.55
N ARG A 65 0.51 9.60 9.76
CA ARG A 65 -0.08 8.90 10.91
C ARG A 65 -1.56 8.58 10.71
N ILE A 66 -2.33 9.50 10.13
CA ILE A 66 -3.76 9.29 9.87
C ILE A 66 -3.95 8.18 8.85
N VAL A 67 -3.18 8.18 7.75
CA VAL A 67 -3.26 7.12 6.74
C VAL A 67 -3.00 5.76 7.36
N ASP A 68 -1.91 5.62 8.13
CA ASP A 68 -1.56 4.36 8.80
C ASP A 68 -2.65 3.93 9.80
N GLN A 69 -3.15 4.86 10.61
CA GLN A 69 -4.19 4.58 11.61
C GLN A 69 -5.51 4.16 10.97
N VAL A 70 -5.94 4.83 9.90
CA VAL A 70 -7.18 4.49 9.18
C VAL A 70 -7.04 3.12 8.55
N SER A 71 -5.91 2.82 7.89
CA SER A 71 -5.66 1.49 7.33
C SER A 71 -5.71 0.40 8.40
N GLN A 72 -5.09 0.64 9.56
CA GLN A 72 -5.10 -0.32 10.66
C GLN A 72 -6.51 -0.53 11.24
N LEU A 73 -7.29 0.54 11.39
CA LEU A 73 -8.67 0.46 11.85
C LEU A 73 -9.54 -0.32 10.87
N CYS A 74 -9.44 -0.03 9.56
CA CYS A 74 -10.16 -0.77 8.53
C CYS A 74 -9.79 -2.25 8.54
N TYR A 75 -8.50 -2.58 8.63
CA TYR A 75 -8.06 -3.97 8.69
C TYR A 75 -8.63 -4.70 9.92
N TYR A 76 -8.55 -4.08 11.10
CA TYR A 76 -9.07 -4.68 12.32
C TYR A 76 -10.59 -4.87 12.27
N TRP A 77 -11.33 -3.80 12.00
CA TRP A 77 -12.79 -3.83 12.05
C TRP A 77 -13.43 -4.60 10.90
N PHE A 78 -12.85 -4.59 9.71
CA PHE A 78 -13.44 -5.27 8.58
C PHE A 78 -12.90 -6.69 8.42
N ILE A 79 -11.59 -6.89 8.45
CA ILE A 79 -11.03 -8.22 8.20
C ILE A 79 -11.08 -9.06 9.49
N THR A 80 -10.52 -8.54 10.58
CA THR A 80 -10.35 -9.34 11.79
C THR A 80 -11.68 -9.62 12.48
N GLN A 81 -12.52 -8.59 12.68
CA GLN A 81 -13.81 -8.78 13.34
C GLN A 81 -14.79 -9.61 12.50
N CYS A 82 -14.86 -9.40 11.18
CA CYS A 82 -15.73 -10.25 10.35
C CYS A 82 -15.26 -11.71 10.33
N ALA A 83 -13.95 -11.98 10.33
CA ALA A 83 -13.44 -13.35 10.44
C ALA A 83 -13.84 -14.01 11.75
N LEU A 84 -13.72 -13.30 12.88
CA LEU A 84 -14.15 -13.80 14.20
C LEU A 84 -15.66 -14.06 14.27
N VAL A 85 -16.46 -13.15 13.72
CA VAL A 85 -17.91 -13.32 13.65
C VAL A 85 -18.27 -14.51 12.76
N LEU A 86 -17.61 -14.66 11.62
CA LEU A 86 -17.83 -15.77 10.70
C LEU A 86 -17.49 -17.10 11.38
N ASP A 87 -16.34 -17.20 12.06
CA ASP A 87 -15.93 -18.40 12.78
C ASP A 87 -16.95 -18.76 13.89
N SER A 88 -17.37 -17.78 14.68
CA SER A 88 -18.41 -17.95 15.69
C SER A 88 -19.73 -18.46 15.09
N LYS A 89 -20.16 -17.88 13.96
CA LYS A 89 -21.40 -18.27 13.27
C LYS A 89 -21.31 -19.67 12.66
N LEU A 90 -20.17 -20.01 12.06
CA LEU A 90 -19.92 -21.35 11.53
C LEU A 90 -19.94 -22.39 12.64
N ASN A 91 -19.24 -22.14 13.74
CA ASN A 91 -19.22 -23.05 14.89
C ASN A 91 -20.64 -23.27 15.45
N SER A 92 -21.44 -22.20 15.57
CA SER A 92 -22.84 -22.32 15.96
C SER A 92 -23.67 -23.15 14.96
N ALA A 93 -23.46 -22.94 13.65
CA ALA A 93 -24.17 -23.68 12.61
C ALA A 93 -23.82 -25.18 12.63
N PHE A 94 -22.55 -25.54 12.87
CA PHE A 94 -22.12 -26.93 13.03
C PHE A 94 -22.74 -27.62 14.25
N THR A 95 -22.99 -26.88 15.33
CA THR A 95 -23.68 -27.44 16.51
C THR A 95 -25.20 -27.43 16.39
N SER A 96 -25.76 -26.88 15.30
CA SER A 96 -27.20 -26.75 15.14
C SER A 96 -27.87 -28.09 14.77
N ALA A 97 -29.11 -28.28 15.22
CA ALA A 97 -29.92 -29.45 14.85
C ALA A 97 -30.15 -29.58 13.33
N ASN A 98 -29.97 -28.49 12.59
CA ASN A 98 -30.17 -28.43 11.14
C ASN A 98 -28.91 -28.80 10.34
N LEU A 99 -27.78 -29.14 11.00
CA LEU A 99 -26.54 -29.48 10.30
C LEU A 99 -26.73 -30.64 9.31
N LEU A 100 -27.48 -31.68 9.68
CA LEU A 100 -27.72 -32.83 8.81
C LEU A 100 -28.51 -32.47 7.55
N GLU A 101 -29.45 -31.52 7.65
CA GLU A 101 -30.20 -31.01 6.51
C GLU A 101 -29.30 -30.13 5.62
N LEU A 102 -28.47 -29.28 6.22
CA LEU A 102 -27.53 -28.42 5.52
C LEU A 102 -26.41 -29.20 4.79
N MET A 103 -25.95 -30.28 5.39
CA MET A 103 -24.91 -31.17 4.85
C MET A 103 -25.48 -32.19 3.87
N ARG A 104 -26.81 -32.24 3.68
CA ARG A 104 -27.43 -33.19 2.77
C ARG A 104 -27.03 -32.86 1.35
N GLU A 105 -26.39 -33.83 0.70
CA GLU A 105 -25.99 -33.70 -0.69
C GLU A 105 -27.20 -33.50 -1.61
N PRO A 106 -27.12 -32.60 -2.59
CA PRO A 106 -28.13 -32.47 -3.63
C PRO A 106 -28.30 -33.77 -4.43
N PHE A 107 -29.55 -34.09 -4.79
CA PHE A 107 -29.89 -35.35 -5.46
C PHE A 107 -29.05 -35.64 -6.72
N ASP A 108 -28.79 -34.61 -7.54
CA ASP A 108 -28.01 -34.77 -8.77
C ASP A 108 -26.57 -35.20 -8.51
N GLN A 109 -25.96 -34.70 -7.44
CA GLN A 109 -24.60 -35.09 -7.03
C GLN A 109 -24.60 -36.51 -6.48
N GLN A 110 -25.61 -36.86 -5.68
CA GLN A 110 -25.79 -38.21 -5.16
C GLN A 110 -25.92 -39.23 -6.29
N GLN A 111 -26.74 -38.95 -7.31
CA GLN A 111 -26.94 -39.84 -8.45
C GLN A 111 -25.65 -40.01 -9.27
N LYS A 112 -24.92 -38.91 -9.51
CA LYS A 112 -23.61 -38.96 -10.18
C LYS A 112 -22.62 -39.84 -9.41
N ARG A 113 -22.53 -39.67 -8.09
CA ARG A 113 -21.65 -40.49 -7.23
C ARG A 113 -22.00 -41.97 -7.32
N GLU A 114 -23.28 -42.33 -7.23
CA GLU A 114 -23.70 -43.73 -7.31
C GLU A 114 -23.42 -44.36 -8.68
N ASN A 115 -23.59 -43.61 -9.77
CA ASN A 115 -23.25 -44.09 -11.11
C ASN A 115 -21.73 -44.31 -11.26
N LEU A 116 -20.91 -43.37 -10.80
CA LEU A 116 -19.45 -43.50 -10.77
C LEU A 116 -19.02 -44.72 -9.96
N LYS A 117 -19.61 -44.91 -8.77
CA LYS A 117 -19.34 -46.07 -7.91
C LYS A 117 -19.65 -47.39 -8.61
N LYS A 118 -20.77 -47.48 -9.34
CA LYS A 118 -21.12 -48.65 -10.14
C LYS A 118 -20.11 -48.92 -11.25
N SER A 119 -19.68 -47.88 -11.97
CA SER A 119 -18.68 -48.00 -13.03
C SER A 119 -17.33 -48.46 -12.49
N ILE A 120 -16.87 -47.91 -11.38
CA ILE A 120 -15.61 -48.31 -10.72
C ILE A 120 -15.69 -49.78 -10.30
N ASN A 121 -16.76 -50.18 -9.60
CA ASN A 121 -16.93 -51.57 -9.17
C ASN A 121 -16.97 -52.55 -10.36
N ALA A 122 -17.53 -52.15 -11.50
CA ALA A 122 -17.55 -52.98 -12.70
C ALA A 122 -16.13 -53.14 -13.29
N MET A 123 -15.35 -52.04 -13.33
CA MET A 123 -13.96 -52.08 -13.78
C MET A 123 -13.08 -52.92 -12.85
N GLU A 124 -13.24 -52.81 -11.54
CA GLU A 124 -12.50 -53.62 -10.57
C GLU A 124 -12.78 -55.11 -10.74
N LYS A 125 -14.05 -55.50 -10.90
CA LYS A 125 -14.42 -56.91 -11.15
C LYS A 125 -13.85 -57.42 -12.47
N ALA A 126 -13.89 -56.61 -13.52
CA ALA A 126 -13.31 -56.97 -14.81
C ALA A 126 -11.79 -57.16 -14.71
N LEU A 127 -11.10 -56.29 -13.96
CA LEU A 127 -9.66 -56.39 -13.73
C LEU A 127 -9.30 -57.67 -12.97
N VAL A 128 -10.02 -57.99 -11.89
CA VAL A 128 -9.81 -59.22 -11.11
C VAL A 128 -10.06 -60.47 -11.97
N MET A 129 -11.11 -60.46 -12.79
CA MET A 129 -11.36 -61.57 -13.73
C MET A 129 -10.25 -61.71 -14.77
N GLY A 130 -9.71 -60.61 -15.28
CA GLY A 130 -8.60 -60.62 -16.24
C GLY A 130 -7.24 -61.01 -15.65
N GLN A 131 -7.03 -60.82 -14.34
CA GLN A 131 -5.82 -61.25 -13.64
C GLN A 131 -5.86 -62.75 -13.24
N ASN A 132 -7.06 -63.32 -13.14
CA ASN A 132 -7.29 -64.72 -12.77
C ASN A 132 -7.54 -65.64 -13.98
N ALA A 133 -7.45 -65.13 -15.21
CA ALA A 133 -7.62 -65.85 -16.47
C ALA A 133 -6.27 -66.15 -17.13
#